data_AF-A0A937TA12-F1
#
_entry.id   AF-A0A937TA12-F1
#
_cell.length_a   1.000
_cell.length_b   1.000
_cell.length_c   1.000
_cell.angle_alpha   90.00
_cell.angle_beta   90.00
_cell.angle_gamma   90.00
#
_symmetry.space_group_name_H-M   'P 1'
#
loop_
_entity.id
_entity.type
_entity.pdbx_description
1 polymer ?
#
loop_
_entity_poly.entity_id
_entity_poly.type
_entity_poly.pdbx_seq_one_letter_code
_entity_poly.pdbx_strand_id
1 'polypeptide(L)'
;MKLLKKYKTILIVIVVVVVGGMAYNSYFGGEGGSILTSDLTSGSESAVSAADNDLLTLLLDIRSVKLDDSIFSEETFRSLEDFSQEIVPEPIGRENPFIPTDLSGEETE
;
A
#
# COMPACT_ATOMS: atom_id res chain seq x y z
N MET A 1 55.17 -30.58 -0.52
CA MET A 1 54.77 -29.66 0.59
C MET A 1 55.60 -28.35 0.63
N LYS A 2 55.76 -27.63 -0.49
CA LYS A 2 56.42 -26.29 -0.50
C LYS A 2 55.47 -25.15 -0.90
N LEU A 3 54.41 -25.47 -1.64
CA LEU A 3 53.36 -24.55 -2.06
C LEU A 3 52.53 -24.04 -0.87
N LEU A 4 52.14 -24.93 0.05
CA LEU A 4 51.41 -24.57 1.28
C LEU A 4 52.18 -23.59 2.18
N LYS A 5 53.53 -23.63 2.20
CA LYS A 5 54.35 -22.71 3.01
C LYS A 5 54.51 -21.34 2.33
N LYS A 6 54.68 -21.30 1.01
CA LYS A 6 54.82 -20.06 0.24
C LYS A 6 53.51 -19.26 0.20
N TYR A 7 52.39 -19.95 0.09
CA TYR A 7 51.05 -19.34 0.06
C TYR A 7 50.38 -19.31 1.44
N LYS A 8 51.05 -19.73 2.52
CA LYS A 8 50.45 -19.73 3.87
C LYS A 8 49.93 -18.34 4.26
N THR A 9 50.71 -17.30 3.97
CA THR A 9 50.33 -15.92 4.26
C THR A 9 49.16 -15.46 3.39
N ILE A 10 49.18 -15.77 2.09
CA ILE A 10 48.08 -15.40 1.17
C ILE A 10 46.77 -16.13 1.55
N LEU A 11 46.88 -17.38 2.00
CA LEU A 11 45.76 -18.21 2.40
C LEU A 11 45.15 -17.69 3.72
N ILE A 12 45.99 -17.27 4.68
CA ILE A 12 45.53 -16.60 5.90
C ILE A 12 44.81 -15.28 5.58
N VAL A 13 45.35 -14.46 4.68
CA VAL A 13 44.70 -13.19 4.28
C VAL A 13 43.33 -13.45 3.62
N ILE A 14 43.23 -14.45 2.73
CA ILE A 14 41.96 -14.83 2.11
C ILE A 14 40.95 -15.27 3.16
N VAL A 15 41.35 -16.10 4.13
CA VAL A 15 40.47 -16.55 5.21
C VAL A 15 40.00 -15.35 6.05
N VAL A 16 40.87 -14.40 6.37
CA VAL A 16 40.51 -13.19 7.11
C VAL A 16 39.53 -12.32 6.33
N VAL A 17 39.72 -12.17 5.01
CA VAL A 17 38.80 -11.40 4.15
C VAL A 17 37.44 -12.07 4.05
N VAL A 18 37.39 -13.41 3.92
CA VAL A 18 36.13 -14.15 3.87
C VAL A 18 35.39 -14.08 5.20
N VAL A 19 36.08 -14.28 6.32
CA VAL A 19 35.48 -14.18 7.66
C VAL A 19 35.06 -12.74 7.97
N GLY A 20 35.87 -11.76 7.59
CA GLY A 20 35.55 -10.34 7.72
C GLY A 20 34.35 -9.94 6.85
N GLY A 21 34.26 -10.46 5.62
CA GLY A 21 33.13 -10.26 4.72
C GLY A 21 31.84 -10.91 5.22
N MET A 22 31.92 -12.12 5.79
CA MET A 22 30.78 -12.77 6.44
C MET A 22 30.34 -12.06 7.71
N ALA A 23 31.28 -11.62 8.56
CA ALA A 23 30.97 -10.84 9.75
C ALA A 23 30.36 -9.49 9.38
N TYR A 24 30.91 -8.82 8.37
CA TYR A 24 30.36 -7.57 7.85
C TYR A 24 28.97 -7.79 7.23
N ASN A 25 28.75 -8.84 6.45
CA ASN A 25 27.42 -9.15 5.93
C ASN A 25 26.43 -9.57 7.03
N SER A 26 26.89 -10.17 8.13
CA SER A 26 26.03 -10.50 9.26
C SER A 26 25.72 -9.29 10.17
N TYR A 27 26.62 -8.32 10.29
CA TYR A 27 26.43 -7.12 11.12
C TYR A 27 25.87 -5.92 10.34
N PHE A 28 26.10 -5.86 9.03
CA PHE A 28 25.76 -4.76 8.13
C PHE A 28 24.90 -5.17 6.93
N GLY A 29 24.71 -6.48 6.71
CA GLY A 29 23.91 -7.04 5.61
C GLY A 29 22.54 -7.56 6.04
N GLY A 30 21.99 -7.03 7.13
CA GLY A 30 20.57 -7.14 7.42
C GLY A 30 19.82 -6.00 6.74
N GLU A 31 19.50 -6.14 5.44
CA GLU A 31 18.16 -5.89 4.88
C GLU A 31 18.16 -6.07 3.35
N GLY A 32 18.25 -7.32 2.89
CA GLY A 32 17.80 -7.70 1.54
C GLY A 32 16.26 -7.75 1.42
N GLY A 33 15.57 -6.85 2.12
CA GLY A 33 14.12 -6.89 2.30
C GLY A 33 13.57 -5.72 3.10
N SER A 34 13.97 -4.49 2.79
CA SER A 34 13.23 -3.30 3.24
C SER A 34 13.40 -2.17 2.24
N ILE A 35 12.40 -2.05 1.37
CA ILE A 35 12.04 -0.80 0.73
C ILE A 35 10.94 -0.20 1.60
N LEU A 36 11.19 0.06 2.89
CA LEU A 36 10.27 0.82 3.76
C LEU A 36 11.00 1.60 4.88
N THR A 37 12.32 1.68 4.88
CA THR A 37 13.04 2.57 5.80
C THR A 37 13.26 3.90 5.09
N SER A 38 12.23 4.75 5.10
CA SER A 38 12.43 6.18 4.84
C SER A 38 13.42 6.70 5.87
N ASP A 39 14.49 7.33 5.40
CA ASP A 39 15.37 8.18 6.19
C ASP A 39 14.52 9.18 6.99
N LEU A 40 14.20 8.85 8.24
CA LEU A 40 13.63 9.79 9.18
C LEU A 40 14.78 10.66 9.68
N THR A 41 15.12 11.65 8.85
CA THR A 41 15.90 12.81 9.28
C THR A 41 15.31 13.33 10.58
N SER A 42 16.21 13.45 11.57
CA SER A 42 15.98 13.89 12.93
C SER A 42 14.99 15.04 13.08
N GLY A 43 13.95 14.82 13.90
CA GLY A 43 13.22 15.91 14.56
C GLY A 43 11.70 15.88 14.42
N SER A 44 11.03 14.99 15.15
CA SER A 44 9.75 15.25 15.84
C SER A 44 9.27 13.95 16.52
N GLU A 45 9.98 13.60 17.59
CA GLU A 45 9.73 12.41 18.40
C GLU A 45 8.39 12.54 19.13
N SER A 46 7.35 11.81 18.67
CA SER A 46 6.32 11.12 19.48
C SER A 46 4.92 11.12 18.85
N ALA A 47 4.55 12.11 18.04
CA ALA A 47 3.21 12.18 17.43
C ALA A 47 3.15 11.61 16.00
N VAL A 48 4.26 11.69 15.25
CA VAL A 48 4.35 11.18 13.87
C VAL A 48 4.47 9.66 13.86
N SER A 49 5.14 9.08 14.86
CA SER A 49 5.35 7.62 14.95
C SER A 49 4.04 6.83 15.10
N ALA A 50 3.01 7.39 15.75
CA ALA A 50 1.71 6.70 15.86
C ALA A 50 0.97 6.65 14.52
N ALA A 51 0.95 7.77 13.77
CA ALA A 51 0.32 7.85 12.46
C ALA A 51 1.03 6.95 11.41
N ASP A 52 2.35 6.84 11.50
CA ASP A 52 3.14 5.98 10.62
C ASP A 52 2.87 4.49 10.89
N ASN A 53 2.70 4.11 12.16
CA ASN A 53 2.34 2.74 12.54
C ASN A 53 0.90 2.38 12.13
N ASP A 54 -0.05 3.31 12.25
CA ASP A 54 -1.43 3.09 11.81
C ASP A 54 -1.51 2.91 10.29
N LEU A 55 -0.75 3.70 9.51
CA LEU A 55 -0.66 3.55 8.06
C LEU A 55 -0.03 2.21 7.66
N LEU A 56 1.04 1.79 8.33
CA LEU A 56 1.68 0.49 8.08
C LEU A 56 0.75 -0.66 8.42
N THR A 57 -0.02 -0.55 9.50
CA THR A 57 -1.03 -1.54 9.90
C THR A 57 -2.14 -1.63 8.85
N LEU A 58 -2.67 -0.49 8.39
CA LEU A 58 -3.67 -0.44 7.33
C LEU A 58 -3.15 -1.03 6.01
N LEU A 59 -1.89 -0.76 5.65
CA LEU A 59 -1.29 -1.35 4.46
C LEU A 59 -1.13 -2.88 4.58
N LEU A 60 -0.78 -3.37 5.76
CA LEU A 60 -0.68 -4.79 6.03
C LEU A 60 -2.06 -5.47 5.97
N ASP A 61 -3.08 -4.80 6.50
CA ASP A 61 -4.46 -5.24 6.46
C ASP A 61 -4.96 -5.31 5.01
N ILE A 62 -4.78 -4.24 4.22
CA ILE A 62 -5.17 -4.22 2.79
C ILE A 62 -4.42 -5.29 2.00
N ARG A 63 -3.13 -5.51 2.27
CA ARG A 63 -2.36 -6.58 1.63
C ARG A 63 -2.91 -7.98 1.94
N SER A 64 -3.50 -8.16 3.13
CA SER A 64 -4.10 -9.43 3.55
C SER A 64 -5.45 -9.69 2.88
N VAL A 65 -6.13 -8.64 2.41
CA VAL A 65 -7.40 -8.77 1.68
C VAL A 65 -7.14 -9.43 0.33
N LYS A 66 -7.68 -10.63 0.17
CA LYS A 66 -7.77 -11.31 -1.12
C LYS A 66 -9.19 -11.18 -1.63
N LEU A 67 -9.35 -10.52 -2.77
CA LEU A 67 -10.61 -10.51 -3.51
C LEU A 67 -10.72 -11.84 -4.26
N ASP A 68 -11.84 -12.53 -4.06
CA ASP A 68 -12.15 -13.77 -4.76
C ASP A 68 -13.10 -13.46 -5.92
N ASP A 69 -12.57 -13.55 -7.14
CA ASP A 69 -13.32 -13.28 -8.36
C ASP A 69 -14.07 -14.53 -8.87
N SER A 70 -14.01 -15.65 -8.14
CA SER A 70 -14.65 -16.91 -8.54
C SER A 70 -16.16 -16.79 -8.73
N ILE A 71 -16.81 -15.92 -7.95
CA ILE A 71 -18.25 -15.68 -8.03
C ILE A 71 -18.69 -15.17 -9.41
N PHE A 72 -17.85 -14.39 -10.10
CA PHE A 72 -18.14 -13.87 -11.44
C PHE A 72 -18.08 -14.95 -12.52
N SER A 73 -17.47 -16.09 -12.23
CA SER A 73 -17.36 -17.24 -13.14
C SER A 73 -18.50 -18.25 -12.98
N GLU A 74 -19.31 -18.15 -11.92
CA GLU A 74 -20.43 -19.05 -11.70
C GLU A 74 -21.53 -18.86 -12.74
N GLU A 75 -22.12 -19.97 -13.19
CA GLU A 75 -23.25 -19.96 -14.13
C GLU A 75 -24.45 -19.18 -13.56
N THR A 76 -24.65 -19.23 -12.25
CA THR A 76 -25.67 -18.47 -11.51
C THR A 76 -25.48 -16.97 -11.69
N PHE A 77 -24.26 -16.46 -11.48
CA PHE A 77 -23.92 -15.05 -11.68
C PHE A 77 -24.04 -14.64 -13.15
N ARG A 78 -23.59 -15.49 -14.08
CA ARG A 78 -23.66 -15.23 -15.53
C ARG A 78 -25.09 -15.28 -16.08
N SER A 79 -26.03 -15.90 -15.37
CA SER A 79 -27.44 -15.97 -15.74
C SER A 79 -28.26 -14.76 -15.28
N LEU A 80 -27.68 -13.85 -14.50
CA LEU A 80 -28.36 -12.64 -14.05
C LEU A 80 -28.65 -11.72 -15.24
N GLU A 81 -29.93 -11.39 -15.41
CA GLU A 81 -30.41 -10.46 -16.41
C GLU A 81 -30.61 -9.08 -15.79
N ASP A 82 -30.29 -8.03 -16.54
CA ASP A 82 -30.56 -6.66 -16.12
C ASP A 82 -32.06 -6.35 -16.27
N PHE A 83 -32.72 -6.03 -15.15
CA PHE A 83 -34.14 -5.65 -15.10
C PHE A 83 -34.35 -4.14 -15.06
N SER A 84 -33.32 -3.36 -15.35
CA SER A 84 -33.41 -1.90 -15.41
C SER A 84 -34.44 -1.48 -16.47
N GLN A 85 -35.41 -0.67 -16.04
CA GLN A 85 -36.37 -0.04 -16.94
C GLN A 85 -35.85 1.33 -17.34
N GLU A 86 -35.91 1.66 -18.63
CA GLU A 86 -35.63 3.01 -19.11
C GLU A 86 -36.63 3.98 -18.48
N ILE A 87 -36.12 4.91 -17.67
CA ILE A 87 -36.93 5.96 -17.07
C ILE A 87 -37.10 7.06 -18.11
N VAL A 88 -38.34 7.24 -18.58
CA VAL A 88 -38.69 8.37 -19.43
C VAL A 88 -38.54 9.64 -18.59
N PRO A 89 -37.80 10.65 -19.06
CA PRO A 89 -37.67 11.91 -18.35
C PRO A 89 -39.05 12.55 -18.20
N GLU A 90 -39.49 12.72 -16.96
CA GLU A 90 -40.71 13.46 -16.66
C GLU A 90 -40.47 14.96 -16.87
N PRO A 91 -41.47 15.71 -17.35
CA PRO A 91 -41.36 17.17 -17.41
C PRO A 91 -41.09 17.73 -16.01
N ILE A 92 -40.36 18.85 -15.94
CA ILE A 92 -40.11 19.54 -14.68
C ILE A 92 -41.42 19.68 -13.90
N GLY A 93 -41.37 19.30 -12.62
CA GLY A 93 -42.53 19.36 -11.73
C GLY A 93 -43.12 20.78 -11.65
N ARG A 94 -44.33 20.88 -11.11
CA ARG A 94 -44.90 22.19 -10.80
C ARG A 94 -44.01 22.93 -9.80
N GLU A 95 -43.94 24.25 -9.92
CA GLU A 95 -43.36 25.10 -8.88
C GLU A 95 -43.91 24.71 -7.52
N ASN A 96 -43.01 24.60 -6.53
CA ASN A 96 -43.36 24.11 -5.21
C ASN A 96 -44.37 25.08 -4.56
N PRO A 97 -45.62 24.66 -4.31
CA PRO A 97 -46.66 25.54 -3.75
C PRO A 97 -46.44 25.83 -2.25
N PHE A 98 -45.41 25.23 -1.65
CA PHE A 98 -44.99 25.46 -0.27
C PHE A 98 -43.74 26.35 -0.19
N ILE A 99 -43.31 27.00 -1.29
CA ILE A 99 -42.24 28.01 -1.22
C ILE A 99 -42.70 29.12 -0.25
N PRO A 100 -41.96 29.34 0.85
CA PRO A 100 -42.19 30.45 1.75
C PRO A 100 -42.19 31.76 0.96
N THR A 101 -43.18 32.63 1.20
CA THR A 101 -43.40 33.84 0.38
C THR A 101 -42.19 34.78 0.37
N ASP A 102 -41.35 34.71 1.40
CA ASP A 102 -40.07 35.40 1.56
C ASP A 102 -38.95 34.92 0.64
N LEU A 103 -39.05 33.70 0.09
CA LEU A 103 -38.08 33.14 -0.87
C LEU A 103 -38.57 33.17 -2.33
N SER A 104 -39.80 33.63 -2.57
CA SER A 104 -40.46 33.57 -3.89
C SER A 104 -40.06 34.69 -4.88
N GLY A 105 -39.12 35.57 -4.52
CA GLY A 105 -38.82 36.79 -5.28
C GLY A 105 -37.34 37.13 -5.50
N GLU A 106 -36.39 36.26 -5.16
CA GLU A 106 -34.94 36.58 -5.23
C GLU A 106 -34.13 35.73 -6.23
N GLU A 107 -34.76 35.08 -7.20
CA GLU A 107 -34.03 34.32 -8.23
C GLU A 107 -34.41 34.73 -9.66
N THR A 108 -34.31 36.04 -9.95
CA THR A 108 -34.12 36.54 -11.31
C THR A 108 -33.24 37.80 -11.30
N GLU A 109 -31.91 37.63 -11.31
CA GLU A 109 -30.98 38.47 -12.09
C GLU A 109 -29.67 37.72 -12.38
#